data_AF-T0DMR2-F1
#
_entry.id   AF-T0DMR2-F1
#
_cell.length_a   1.000
_cell.length_b   1.000
_cell.length_c   1.000
_cell.angle_alpha   90.00
_cell.angle_beta   90.00
_cell.angle_gamma   90.00
#
_symmetry.space_group_name_H-M   'P 1'
#
loop_
_entity.id
_entity.type
_entity.pdbx_description
1 polymer ?
#
loop_
_entity_poly.entity_id
_entity_poly.type
_entity_poly.pdbx_seq_one_letter_code
_entity_poly.pdbx_strand_id
1 'polypeptide(L)'
;MIEHHSRDRIEFELFENGLDFILSALEHLRETPSDRNIKYGVLHLSSGIELVLKTRLLQEHWTLVFENPKNATKQQFDSGDFPSVDFDTCISRLINVCQLNWLDNARKNLKSFRDIRNRIEHFGISDSIEAITSLAAKSLSVVLDFIASDINQDLVSEHEEDIDNIRRDLVNFEKFVKHRIGRIKSDLKPEDTIIECPRCRQAFNPDFDD
;
A
#
# COMPACT_ATOMS: atom_id res chain seq x y z
N MET A 1 40.40 -16.80 11.75
CA MET A 1 40.19 -15.85 10.65
C MET A 1 38.72 -15.88 10.33
N ILE A 2 38.01 -14.78 10.56
CA ILE A 2 36.59 -14.66 10.20
C ILE A 2 36.59 -14.20 8.74
N GLU A 3 36.15 -15.07 7.84
CA GLU A 3 35.97 -14.71 6.42
C GLU A 3 34.84 -13.67 6.34
N HIS A 4 35.23 -12.42 6.07
CA HIS A 4 34.30 -11.40 5.60
C HIS A 4 33.93 -11.76 4.16
N HIS A 5 32.77 -12.37 3.95
CA HIS A 5 32.17 -12.40 2.63
C HIS A 5 31.77 -10.96 2.26
N SER A 6 32.57 -10.35 1.38
CA SER A 6 32.18 -9.13 0.68
C SER A 6 30.90 -9.41 -0.11
N ARG A 7 29.82 -8.64 0.12
CA ARG A 7 28.65 -8.63 -0.76
C ARG A 7 29.03 -7.90 -2.05
N ASP A 8 29.74 -8.56 -2.95
CA ASP A 8 30.25 -7.94 -4.19
C ASP A 8 29.14 -7.67 -5.23
N ARG A 9 27.95 -8.26 -5.05
CA ARG A 9 26.74 -7.99 -5.85
C ARG A 9 25.50 -8.05 -4.99
N ILE A 10 24.52 -7.22 -5.35
CA ILE A 10 23.20 -7.16 -4.74
C ILE A 10 22.20 -7.26 -5.90
N GLU A 11 21.29 -8.22 -5.81
CA GLU A 11 20.20 -8.44 -6.76
C GLU A 11 18.91 -8.46 -5.94
N PHE A 12 17.91 -7.69 -6.36
CA PHE A 12 16.61 -7.61 -5.70
C PHE A 12 15.51 -7.70 -6.74
N GLU A 13 14.44 -8.40 -6.41
CA GLU A 13 13.27 -8.49 -7.28
C GLU A 13 12.22 -7.42 -6.96
N LEU A 14 11.36 -7.11 -7.93
CA LEU A 14 10.35 -6.05 -7.77
C LEU A 14 9.38 -6.34 -6.61
N PHE A 15 9.01 -7.61 -6.45
CA PHE A 15 8.07 -8.03 -5.41
C PHE A 15 8.71 -7.97 -4.01
N GLU A 16 9.93 -8.50 -3.87
CA GLU A 16 10.74 -8.40 -2.65
C GLU A 16 10.88 -6.93 -2.20
N ASN A 17 11.30 -6.04 -3.10
CA ASN A 17 11.38 -4.60 -2.82
C ASN A 17 10.01 -4.01 -2.38
N GLY A 18 8.93 -4.47 -2.99
CA GLY A 18 7.58 -4.06 -2.64
C GLY A 18 7.20 -4.44 -1.20
N LEU A 19 7.50 -5.68 -0.80
CA LEU A 19 7.27 -6.18 0.55
C LEU A 19 8.17 -5.48 1.58
N ASP A 20 9.45 -5.29 1.27
CA ASP A 20 10.39 -4.57 2.14
C ASP A 20 9.95 -3.13 2.41
N PHE A 21 9.50 -2.40 1.37
CA PHE A 21 8.94 -1.06 1.58
C PHE A 21 7.67 -1.08 2.43
N ILE A 22 6.80 -2.09 2.30
CA ILE A 22 5.61 -2.22 3.15
C ILE A 22 6.04 -2.47 4.60
N LEU A 23 6.99 -3.37 4.85
CA LEU A 23 7.52 -3.65 6.19
C LEU A 23 8.15 -2.39 6.82
N SER A 24 9.00 -1.69 6.07
CA SER A 24 9.59 -0.43 6.52
C SER A 24 8.54 0.64 6.82
N ALA A 25 7.47 0.71 6.03
CA ALA A 25 6.37 1.61 6.30
C ALA A 25 5.65 1.29 7.61
N LEU A 26 5.43 0.02 7.88
CA LEU A 26 4.80 -0.47 9.10
C LEU A 26 5.66 -0.13 10.32
N GLU A 27 6.98 -0.31 10.23
CA GLU A 27 7.90 0.10 11.29
C GLU A 27 7.80 1.59 11.63
N HIS A 28 7.73 2.45 10.61
CA HIS A 28 7.56 3.89 10.81
C HIS A 28 6.20 4.24 11.42
N LEU A 29 5.13 3.57 10.99
CA LEU A 29 3.76 3.91 11.39
C LEU A 29 3.31 3.24 12.70
N ARG A 30 4.17 2.46 13.36
CA ARG A 30 3.90 1.84 14.67
C ARG A 30 3.68 2.89 15.77
N GLU A 31 2.86 2.50 16.76
CA GLU A 31 2.59 3.26 17.97
C GLU A 31 2.05 4.68 17.73
N THR A 32 2.67 5.70 18.35
CA THR A 32 2.37 7.12 18.13
C THR A 32 3.49 7.71 17.26
N PRO A 33 3.36 7.68 15.93
CA PRO A 33 4.45 8.08 15.04
C PRO A 33 4.69 9.60 15.13
N SER A 34 5.97 9.98 15.10
CA SER A 34 6.36 11.38 14.92
C SER A 34 6.01 11.89 13.52
N ASP A 35 5.97 13.20 13.31
CA ASP A 35 5.77 13.80 11.98
C ASP A 35 6.74 13.26 10.93
N ARG A 36 8.00 13.00 11.32
CA ARG A 36 9.01 12.40 10.45
C ARG A 36 8.60 10.98 10.06
N ASN A 37 8.21 10.17 11.05
CA ASN A 37 7.80 8.79 10.83
C ASN A 37 6.54 8.71 9.95
N ILE A 38 5.58 9.61 10.11
CA ILE A 38 4.39 9.65 9.24
C ILE A 38 4.79 9.88 7.78
N LYS A 39 5.70 10.84 7.53
CA LYS A 39 6.17 11.15 6.17
C LYS A 39 6.81 9.92 5.50
N TYR A 40 7.77 9.30 6.17
CA TYR A 40 8.47 8.13 5.63
C TYR A 40 7.57 6.90 5.56
N GLY A 41 6.72 6.68 6.56
CA GLY A 41 5.75 5.60 6.57
C GLY A 41 4.77 5.66 5.42
N VAL A 42 4.18 6.83 5.15
CA VAL A 42 3.28 6.99 4.00
C VAL A 42 4.02 6.87 2.66
N LEU A 43 5.23 7.42 2.57
CA LEU A 43 6.04 7.33 1.35
C LEU A 43 6.43 5.89 1.04
N HIS A 44 6.95 5.15 2.03
CA HIS A 44 7.32 3.74 1.88
C HIS A 44 6.10 2.88 1.57
N LEU A 45 4.96 3.08 2.26
CA LEU A 45 3.76 2.28 1.97
C LEU A 45 3.26 2.54 0.56
N SER A 46 3.24 3.80 0.10
CA SER A 46 2.83 4.12 -1.27
C SER A 46 3.75 3.47 -2.30
N SER A 47 5.06 3.50 -2.08
CA SER A 47 6.04 2.86 -2.97
C SER A 47 5.85 1.35 -2.98
N GLY A 48 5.76 0.71 -1.82
CA GLY A 48 5.59 -0.74 -1.71
C GLY A 48 4.31 -1.23 -2.38
N ILE A 49 3.18 -0.54 -2.17
CA ILE A 49 1.92 -0.80 -2.88
C ILE A 49 2.12 -0.73 -4.39
N GLU A 50 2.77 0.33 -4.89
CA GLU A 50 2.97 0.51 -6.34
C GLU A 50 3.82 -0.61 -6.94
N LEU A 51 4.89 -1.04 -6.25
CA LEU A 51 5.74 -2.13 -6.70
C LEU A 51 4.98 -3.47 -6.72
N VAL A 52 4.24 -3.80 -5.66
CA VAL A 52 3.42 -5.02 -5.60
C VAL A 52 2.40 -5.07 -6.74
N LEU A 53 1.72 -3.95 -7.04
CA LEU A 53 0.78 -3.89 -8.17
C LEU A 53 1.48 -4.09 -9.52
N LYS A 54 2.67 -3.50 -9.70
CA LYS A 54 3.48 -3.66 -10.91
C LYS A 54 4.04 -5.07 -11.07
N THR A 55 4.25 -5.83 -9.99
CA THR A 55 4.62 -7.25 -10.07
C THR A 55 3.62 -8.06 -10.88
N ARG A 56 2.31 -7.84 -10.69
CA ARG A 56 1.29 -8.55 -11.49
C ARG A 56 1.36 -8.17 -12.98
N LEU A 57 1.68 -6.92 -13.30
CA LEU A 57 1.89 -6.49 -14.69
C LEU A 57 3.12 -7.18 -15.30
N LEU A 58 4.20 -7.34 -14.55
CA LEU A 58 5.38 -8.08 -15.00
C LEU A 58 5.08 -9.57 -15.25
N GLN A 59 4.28 -10.19 -14.38
CA GLN A 59 3.83 -11.58 -14.54
C GLN A 59 2.96 -11.75 -15.80
N GLU A 60 2.24 -10.72 -16.21
CA GLU A 60 1.50 -10.72 -17.47
C GLU A 60 2.43 -10.53 -18.68
N HIS A 61 3.16 -9.40 -18.70
CA HIS A 61 4.14 -9.09 -19.73
C HIS A 61 5.03 -7.91 -19.32
N TRP A 62 6.34 -8.04 -19.48
CA TRP A 62 7.34 -7.04 -19.07
C TRP A 62 7.13 -5.64 -19.66
N THR A 63 6.53 -5.51 -20.86
CA THR A 63 6.27 -4.19 -21.46
C THR A 63 5.20 -3.39 -20.72
N LEU A 64 4.37 -4.05 -19.89
CA LEU A 64 3.26 -3.40 -19.19
C LEU A 64 3.70 -2.53 -18.02
N VAL A 65 4.97 -2.56 -17.61
CA VAL A 65 5.51 -1.60 -16.62
C VAL A 65 6.04 -0.31 -17.24
N PHE A 66 6.12 -0.21 -18.56
CA PHE A 66 6.48 1.03 -19.26
C PHE A 66 5.30 1.99 -19.29
N GLU A 67 5.54 3.29 -19.21
CA GLU A 67 4.51 4.31 -19.44
C GLU A 67 3.79 4.06 -20.78
N ASN A 68 4.55 3.81 -21.86
CA ASN A 68 4.02 3.42 -23.16
C ASN A 68 4.64 2.08 -23.65
N PRO A 69 3.88 0.97 -23.63
CA PRO A 69 4.37 -0.35 -24.05
C PRO A 69 4.86 -0.41 -25.50
N LYS A 70 4.38 0.48 -26.39
CA LYS A 70 4.82 0.51 -27.80
C LYS A 70 6.27 0.95 -27.97
N ASN A 71 6.80 1.69 -27.00
CA ASN A 71 8.18 2.17 -27.02
C ASN A 71 9.13 1.24 -26.26
N ALA A 72 8.62 0.14 -25.71
CA ALA A 72 9.38 -0.74 -24.84
C ALA A 72 10.43 -1.53 -25.63
N THR A 73 11.67 -1.48 -25.15
CA THR A 73 12.77 -2.30 -25.67
C THR A 73 13.35 -3.15 -24.53
N LYS A 74 13.84 -4.35 -24.88
CA LYS A 74 14.44 -5.25 -23.89
C LYS A 74 15.68 -4.63 -23.24
N GLN A 75 16.48 -3.89 -24.01
CA GLN A 75 17.63 -3.13 -23.51
C GLN A 75 17.24 -2.12 -22.42
N GLN A 76 16.21 -1.32 -22.65
CA GLN A 76 15.74 -0.36 -21.64
C GLN A 76 15.21 -1.07 -20.40
N PHE A 77 14.44 -2.14 -20.58
CA PHE A 77 13.91 -2.93 -19.48
C PHE A 77 15.04 -3.50 -18.59
N ASP A 78 16.03 -4.16 -19.20
CA ASP A 78 17.13 -4.79 -18.47
C ASP A 78 18.04 -3.76 -17.78
N SER A 79 18.14 -2.54 -18.32
CA SER A 79 18.90 -1.44 -17.70
C SER A 79 18.13 -0.65 -16.64
N GLY A 80 16.80 -0.77 -16.58
CA GLY A 80 15.93 0.07 -15.76
C GLY A 80 15.73 1.51 -16.28
N ASP A 81 16.36 1.90 -17.39
CA ASP A 81 16.27 3.25 -17.95
C ASP A 81 15.02 3.43 -18.83
N PHE A 82 13.86 3.52 -18.18
CA PHE A 82 12.59 3.78 -18.85
C PHE A 82 11.58 4.52 -17.95
N PRO A 83 10.69 5.33 -18.55
CA PRO A 83 9.57 5.89 -17.80
C PRO A 83 8.61 4.76 -17.40
N SER A 84 8.42 4.57 -16.10
CA SER A 84 7.51 3.55 -15.58
C SER A 84 6.05 4.01 -15.66
N VAL A 85 5.14 3.04 -15.74
CA VAL A 85 3.69 3.27 -15.73
C VAL A 85 3.26 3.99 -14.45
N ASP A 86 2.39 5.01 -14.59
CA ASP A 86 1.79 5.69 -13.45
C ASP A 86 0.72 4.83 -12.75
N PHE A 87 0.28 5.27 -11.57
CA PHE A 87 -0.69 4.53 -10.77
C PHE A 87 -2.04 4.30 -11.48
N ASP A 88 -2.65 5.35 -12.07
CA ASP A 88 -3.99 5.22 -12.66
C ASP A 88 -3.96 4.30 -13.89
N THR A 89 -2.89 4.38 -14.69
CA THR A 89 -2.64 3.51 -15.83
C THR A 89 -2.31 2.09 -15.38
N CYS A 90 -1.56 1.91 -14.28
CA CYS A 90 -1.30 0.60 -13.68
C CYS A 90 -2.61 -0.09 -13.29
N ILE A 91 -3.49 0.59 -12.55
CA ILE A 91 -4.82 0.07 -12.17
C ILE A 91 -5.65 -0.25 -13.42
N SER A 92 -5.65 0.64 -14.42
CA SER A 92 -6.38 0.40 -15.67
C SER A 92 -5.88 -0.85 -16.40
N ARG A 93 -4.57 -1.10 -16.42
CA ARG A 93 -3.99 -2.31 -17.03
C ARG A 93 -4.31 -3.57 -16.25
N LEU A 94 -4.26 -3.52 -14.92
CA LEU A 94 -4.65 -4.65 -14.07
C LEU A 94 -6.09 -5.08 -14.35
N ILE A 95 -7.01 -4.13 -14.51
CA ILE A 95 -8.42 -4.43 -14.80
C ILE A 95 -8.60 -4.89 -16.24
N ASN A 96 -8.11 -4.13 -17.21
CA ASN A 96 -8.48 -4.33 -18.62
C ASN A 96 -7.61 -5.36 -19.33
N VAL A 97 -6.35 -5.52 -18.92
CA VAL A 97 -5.38 -6.44 -19.54
C VAL A 97 -5.26 -7.71 -18.70
N CYS A 98 -5.02 -7.59 -17.39
CA CYS A 98 -4.93 -8.74 -16.49
C CYS A 98 -6.30 -9.29 -16.05
N GLN A 99 -7.40 -8.67 -16.51
CA GLN A 99 -8.79 -9.10 -16.27
C GLN A 99 -9.17 -9.23 -14.78
N LEU A 100 -8.60 -8.36 -13.93
CA LEU A 100 -8.88 -8.39 -12.51
C LEU A 100 -10.24 -7.78 -12.15
N ASN A 101 -11.01 -8.50 -11.34
CA ASN A 101 -12.31 -8.07 -10.84
C ASN A 101 -12.16 -7.36 -9.49
N TRP A 102 -11.83 -6.08 -9.53
CA TRP A 102 -11.65 -5.28 -8.32
C TRP A 102 -12.90 -4.52 -7.90
N LEU A 103 -13.23 -4.59 -6.60
CA LEU A 103 -14.29 -3.79 -6.00
C LEU A 103 -13.96 -2.30 -6.08
N ASP A 104 -14.97 -1.46 -6.34
CA ASP A 104 -14.82 0.00 -6.40
C ASP A 104 -14.19 0.60 -5.15
N ASN A 105 -14.54 0.05 -3.98
CA ASN A 105 -14.01 0.52 -2.70
C ASN A 105 -12.52 0.24 -2.54
N ALA A 106 -12.02 -0.88 -3.07
CA ALA A 106 -10.59 -1.20 -3.08
C ALA A 106 -9.80 -0.16 -3.89
N ARG A 107 -10.30 0.16 -5.09
CA ARG A 107 -9.71 1.20 -5.95
C ARG A 107 -9.70 2.57 -5.28
N LYS A 108 -10.80 2.94 -4.63
CA LYS A 108 -10.90 4.21 -3.89
C LYS A 108 -9.94 4.25 -2.71
N ASN A 109 -9.72 3.14 -1.98
CA ASN A 109 -8.71 3.00 -0.91
C ASN A 109 -7.32 3.36 -1.40
N LEU A 110 -6.85 2.65 -2.41
CA LEU A 110 -5.51 2.85 -2.94
C LEU A 110 -5.34 4.26 -3.54
N LYS A 111 -6.34 4.76 -4.28
CA LYS A 111 -6.30 6.12 -4.83
C LYS A 111 -6.24 7.18 -3.72
N SER A 112 -7.09 7.07 -2.71
CA SER A 112 -7.10 8.02 -1.58
C SER A 112 -5.74 8.02 -0.88
N PHE A 113 -5.12 6.86 -0.71
CA PHE A 113 -3.83 6.75 -0.04
C PHE A 113 -2.70 7.39 -0.86
N ARG A 114 -2.67 7.13 -2.18
CA ARG A 114 -1.78 7.84 -3.11
C ARG A 114 -1.96 9.36 -3.00
N ASP A 115 -3.20 9.85 -2.92
CA ASP A 115 -3.49 11.27 -2.81
C ASP A 115 -2.97 11.87 -1.48
N ILE A 116 -3.02 11.12 -0.37
CA ILE A 116 -2.36 11.53 0.88
C ILE A 116 -0.85 11.62 0.67
N ARG A 117 -0.22 10.60 0.05
CA ARG A 117 1.22 10.62 -0.22
C ARG A 117 1.63 11.83 -1.05
N ASN A 118 0.92 12.11 -2.14
CA ASN A 118 1.18 13.27 -3.00
C ASN A 118 1.10 14.60 -2.22
N ARG A 119 0.14 14.72 -1.30
CA ARG A 119 0.01 15.91 -0.44
C ARG A 119 1.14 16.02 0.59
N ILE A 120 1.59 14.90 1.16
CA ILE A 120 2.74 14.86 2.07
C ILE A 120 4.03 15.28 1.37
N GLU A 121 4.22 14.85 0.13
CA GLU A 121 5.45 15.07 -0.63
C GLU A 121 5.55 16.48 -1.22
N HIS A 122 4.44 17.01 -1.77
CA HIS A 122 4.47 18.24 -2.56
C HIS A 122 3.73 19.44 -1.92
N PHE A 123 2.96 19.20 -0.86
CA PHE A 123 2.11 20.22 -0.25
C PHE A 123 2.19 20.16 1.29
N GLY A 124 1.16 20.67 1.97
CA GLY A 124 0.93 20.45 3.39
C GLY A 124 -0.25 19.49 3.62
N ILE A 125 -0.24 18.84 4.78
CA ILE A 125 -1.39 18.05 5.25
C ILE A 125 -1.98 18.66 6.52
N SER A 126 -3.28 18.46 6.71
CA SER A 126 -4.02 18.81 7.94
C SER A 126 -4.86 17.63 8.44
N ASP A 127 -4.47 16.42 8.03
CA ASP A 127 -5.13 15.18 8.38
C ASP A 127 -4.62 14.68 9.73
N SER A 128 -5.51 14.03 10.49
CA SER A 128 -5.15 13.40 11.75
C SER A 128 -4.33 12.13 11.52
N ILE A 129 -3.45 11.81 12.48
CA ILE A 129 -2.65 10.57 12.45
C ILE A 129 -3.58 9.37 12.30
N GLU A 130 -4.70 9.39 13.01
CA GLU A 130 -5.74 8.37 12.97
C GLU A 130 -6.34 8.18 11.57
N ALA A 131 -6.60 9.27 10.85
CA ALA A 131 -7.14 9.19 9.50
C ALA A 131 -6.12 8.57 8.53
N ILE A 132 -4.84 8.94 8.67
CA ILE A 132 -3.74 8.37 7.89
C ILE A 132 -3.57 6.89 8.20
N THR A 133 -3.50 6.50 9.48
CA THR A 133 -3.36 5.11 9.92
C THR A 133 -4.55 4.25 9.47
N SER A 134 -5.78 4.77 9.57
CA SER A 134 -6.98 4.07 9.08
C SER A 134 -6.94 3.84 7.58
N LEU A 135 -6.50 4.83 6.80
CA LEU A 135 -6.40 4.69 5.36
C LEU A 135 -5.24 3.78 4.94
N ALA A 136 -4.12 3.82 5.67
CA ALA A 136 -3.00 2.89 5.50
C ALA A 136 -3.46 1.44 5.73
N ALA A 137 -4.15 1.16 6.84
CA ALA A 137 -4.68 -0.17 7.14
C ALA A 137 -5.64 -0.69 6.06
N LYS A 138 -6.58 0.17 5.60
CA LYS A 138 -7.52 -0.18 4.51
C LYS A 138 -6.82 -0.46 3.19
N SER A 139 -5.77 0.30 2.88
CA SER A 139 -4.99 0.11 1.65
C SER A 139 -4.15 -1.15 1.73
N LEU A 140 -3.57 -1.43 2.89
CA LEU A 140 -2.79 -2.64 3.13
C LEU A 140 -3.65 -3.90 3.07
N SER A 141 -4.86 -3.87 3.63
CA SER A 141 -5.83 -4.96 3.49
C SER A 141 -6.13 -5.28 2.02
N VAL A 142 -6.38 -4.25 1.20
CA VAL A 142 -6.58 -4.42 -0.25
C VAL A 142 -5.36 -5.06 -0.92
N VAL A 143 -4.15 -4.65 -0.53
CA VAL A 143 -2.91 -5.19 -1.11
C VAL A 143 -2.67 -6.64 -0.70
N LEU A 144 -2.95 -7.00 0.56
CA LEU A 144 -2.85 -8.39 1.01
C LEU A 144 -3.85 -9.31 0.33
N ASP A 145 -5.10 -8.84 0.13
CA ASP A 145 -6.11 -9.57 -0.63
C ASP A 145 -5.63 -9.79 -2.07
N PHE A 146 -5.10 -8.74 -2.71
CA PHE A 146 -4.54 -8.81 -4.05
C PHE A 146 -3.32 -9.75 -4.16
N ILE A 147 -2.41 -9.73 -3.19
CA ILE A 147 -1.28 -10.67 -3.14
C ILE A 147 -1.80 -12.11 -3.09
N ALA A 148 -2.80 -12.36 -2.25
CA ALA A 148 -3.37 -13.70 -2.11
C ALA A 148 -4.12 -14.17 -3.37
N SER A 149 -4.87 -13.28 -4.03
CA SER A 149 -5.74 -13.65 -5.16
C SER A 149 -5.06 -13.64 -6.53
N ASP A 150 -4.16 -12.68 -6.77
CA ASP A 150 -3.78 -12.31 -8.13
C ASP A 150 -2.29 -12.46 -8.41
N ILE A 151 -1.43 -12.58 -7.40
CA ILE A 151 0.00 -12.84 -7.58
C ILE A 151 0.27 -14.35 -7.70
N ASN A 152 1.22 -14.73 -8.55
CA ASN A 152 1.69 -16.11 -8.69
C ASN A 152 2.01 -16.74 -7.31
N GLN A 153 1.47 -17.92 -7.04
CA GLN A 153 1.52 -18.56 -5.73
C GLN A 153 2.91 -19.13 -5.36
N ASP A 154 3.74 -19.46 -6.34
CA ASP A 154 5.12 -19.88 -6.09
C ASP A 154 5.91 -18.68 -5.52
N LEU A 155 5.77 -17.51 -6.15
CA LEU A 155 6.37 -16.27 -5.67
C LEU A 155 5.83 -15.84 -4.30
N VAL A 156 4.54 -16.03 -4.04
CA VAL A 156 3.95 -15.78 -2.71
C VAL A 156 4.55 -16.71 -1.66
N SER A 157 4.75 -17.98 -2.00
CA SER A 157 5.31 -18.98 -1.08
C SER A 157 6.77 -18.69 -0.73
N GLU A 158 7.55 -18.16 -1.68
CA GLU A 158 8.94 -17.74 -1.46
C GLU A 158 9.06 -16.60 -0.44
N HIS A 159 8.03 -15.77 -0.30
CA HIS A 159 8.00 -14.63 0.61
C HIS A 159 6.93 -14.75 1.71
N GLU A 160 6.55 -15.98 2.08
CA GLU A 160 5.47 -16.23 3.04
C GLU A 160 5.73 -15.55 4.40
N GLU A 161 6.98 -15.58 4.88
CA GLU A 161 7.36 -14.98 6.16
C GLU A 161 7.12 -13.46 6.20
N ASP A 162 7.50 -12.74 5.15
CA ASP A 162 7.31 -11.30 5.03
C ASP A 162 5.82 -10.95 4.96
N ILE A 163 5.06 -11.69 4.16
CA ILE A 163 3.61 -11.51 4.03
C ILE A 163 2.93 -11.76 5.38
N ASP A 164 3.35 -12.75 6.15
CA ASP A 164 2.82 -13.03 7.48
C ASP A 164 3.22 -11.97 8.51
N ASN A 165 4.43 -11.42 8.43
CA ASN A 165 4.84 -10.27 9.24
C ASN A 165 3.93 -9.06 8.95
N ILE A 166 3.67 -8.77 7.67
CA ILE A 166 2.77 -7.70 7.22
C ILE A 166 1.34 -7.93 7.74
N ARG A 167 0.81 -9.16 7.64
CA ARG A 167 -0.54 -9.50 8.17
C ARG A 167 -0.63 -9.27 9.68
N ARG A 168 0.39 -9.68 10.44
CA ARG A 168 0.43 -9.47 11.90
C ARG A 168 0.42 -7.99 12.26
N ASP A 169 1.18 -7.18 11.54
CA ASP A 169 1.22 -5.74 11.76
C ASP A 169 -0.09 -5.04 11.36
N LEU A 170 -0.75 -5.48 10.29
CA LEU A 170 -2.09 -4.98 9.93
C LEU A 170 -3.09 -5.16 11.09
N VAL A 171 -3.09 -6.32 11.75
CA VAL A 171 -3.96 -6.56 12.91
C VAL A 171 -3.69 -5.56 14.04
N ASN A 172 -2.43 -5.17 14.27
CA ASN A 172 -2.08 -4.17 15.27
C ASN A 172 -2.61 -2.77 14.90
N PHE A 173 -2.55 -2.41 13.61
CA PHE A 173 -3.08 -1.15 13.10
C PHE A 173 -4.60 -1.09 13.23
N GLU A 174 -5.29 -2.17 12.88
CA GLU A 174 -6.75 -2.25 13.03
C GLU A 174 -7.17 -2.13 14.49
N LYS A 175 -6.44 -2.73 15.43
CA LYS A 175 -6.68 -2.57 16.87
C LYS A 175 -6.50 -1.12 17.32
N PHE A 176 -5.44 -0.46 16.88
CA PHE A 176 -5.19 0.95 17.18
C PHE A 176 -6.34 1.84 16.66
N VAL A 177 -6.73 1.64 15.40
CA VAL A 177 -7.83 2.39 14.75
C VAL A 177 -9.15 2.15 15.49
N LYS A 178 -9.49 0.90 15.82
CA LYS A 178 -10.71 0.55 16.58
C LYS A 178 -10.74 1.20 17.96
N HIS A 179 -9.67 1.09 18.74
CA HIS A 179 -9.58 1.69 20.07
C HIS A 179 -9.77 3.21 20.01
N ARG A 180 -9.16 3.87 19.03
CA ARG A 180 -9.22 5.31 18.90
C ARG A 180 -10.57 5.82 18.39
N ILE A 181 -11.20 5.10 17.45
CA ILE A 181 -12.58 5.37 17.04
C ILE A 181 -13.54 5.23 18.22
N GLY A 182 -13.36 4.23 19.08
CA GLY A 182 -14.19 4.07 20.28
C GLY A 182 -14.17 5.31 21.19
N ARG A 183 -13.00 5.93 21.36
CA ARG A 183 -12.87 7.20 22.11
C ARG A 183 -13.51 8.39 21.40
N ILE A 184 -13.46 8.45 20.07
CA ILE A 184 -14.13 9.53 19.32
C ILE A 184 -15.65 9.36 19.46
N LYS A 185 -16.17 8.13 19.32
CA LYS A 185 -17.60 7.84 19.52
C LYS A 185 -18.12 8.27 20.88
N SER A 186 -17.34 8.10 21.96
CA SER A 186 -17.77 8.56 23.29
C SER A 186 -17.87 10.09 23.43
N ASP A 187 -17.21 10.83 22.54
CA ASP A 187 -17.21 12.30 22.54
C ASP A 187 -18.24 12.88 21.54
N LEU A 188 -18.84 12.04 20.68
CA LEU A 188 -19.87 12.45 19.72
C LEU A 188 -21.24 12.60 20.40
N LYS A 189 -21.99 13.61 20.00
CA LYS A 189 -23.38 13.79 20.44
C LYS A 189 -24.34 13.03 19.52
N PRO A 190 -25.54 12.64 20.01
CA PRO A 190 -26.57 11.99 19.18
C PRO A 190 -27.00 12.82 17.95
N GLU A 191 -26.76 14.14 17.99
CA GLU A 191 -27.08 15.09 16.92
C GLU A 191 -26.02 15.08 15.79
N ASP A 192 -24.83 14.52 16.02
CA ASP A 192 -23.72 14.50 15.06
C ASP A 192 -23.94 13.41 13.99
N THR A 193 -24.60 13.77 12.89
CA THR A 193 -24.82 12.84 11.77
C THR A 193 -23.61 12.78 10.85
N ILE A 194 -22.64 11.93 11.16
CA ILE A 194 -21.53 11.59 10.25
C ILE A 194 -21.65 10.11 9.90
N ILE A 195 -22.05 9.80 8.65
CA ILE A 195 -22.23 8.41 8.19
C ILE A 195 -20.88 7.81 7.76
N GLU A 196 -20.04 8.59 7.07
CA GLU A 196 -18.72 8.19 6.61
C GLU A 196 -17.75 9.38 6.64
N CYS A 197 -16.57 9.18 7.22
CA CYS A 197 -15.52 10.19 7.24
C CYS A 197 -14.96 10.43 5.83
N PRO A 198 -14.98 11.66 5.29
CA PRO A 198 -14.50 11.92 3.93
C PRO A 198 -12.98 11.75 3.76
N ARG A 199 -12.21 11.69 4.86
CA ARG A 199 -10.75 11.57 4.85
C ARG A 199 -10.28 10.12 4.85
N CYS A 200 -10.68 9.35 5.85
CA CYS A 200 -10.26 7.96 6.01
C CYS A 200 -11.33 6.95 5.59
N ARG A 201 -12.50 7.40 5.14
CA ARG A 201 -13.64 6.57 4.73
C ARG A 201 -14.07 5.57 5.79
N GLN A 202 -13.94 5.99 7.05
CA GLN A 202 -14.43 5.25 8.19
C GLN A 202 -15.92 5.51 8.34
N ALA A 203 -16.73 4.46 8.26
CA ALA A 203 -18.14 4.57 8.57
C ALA A 203 -18.32 4.75 10.08
N PHE A 204 -19.13 5.73 10.47
CA PHE A 204 -19.60 5.91 11.84
C PHE A 204 -21.09 5.61 11.81
N ASN A 205 -21.47 4.41 12.26
CA ASN A 205 -22.87 4.09 12.44
C ASN A 205 -23.22 4.34 13.92
N PRO A 206 -24.15 5.28 14.21
CA PRO A 206 -24.68 5.45 15.56
C PRO A 206 -25.58 4.28 16.00
N ASP A 207 -26.05 3.42 15.09
CA ASP A 207 -27.11 2.43 15.35
C ASP A 207 -26.70 0.94 15.29
N PHE A 208 -25.45 0.59 15.61
CA PHE A 208 -25.09 -0.83 15.82
C PHE A 208 -24.27 -0.99 17.09
N ASP A 209 -24.96 -0.90 18.22
CA ASP A 209 -24.73 -1.79 19.35
C ASP A 209 -25.86 -2.84 19.31
N ASP A 210 -25.58 -3.99 18.71
CA ASP A 210 -26.22 -5.29 19.00
C ASP A 210 -25.27 -6.42 18.56
#